data_AF-G1QMP5-F1
#
_entry.id   AF-G1QMP5-F1
#
_cell.length_a   1.000
_cell.length_b   1.000
_cell.length_c   1.000
_cell.angle_alpha   90.00
_cell.angle_beta   90.00
_cell.angle_gamma   90.00
#
_symmetry.space_group_name_H-M   'P 1'
#
loop_
_entity.id
_entity.type
_entity.pdbx_description
1 polymer ?
#
loop_
_entity_poly.entity_id
_entity_poly.type
_entity_poly.pdbx_seq_one_letter_code
_entity_poly.pdbx_strand_id
1 'polypeptide(L)'
;TGATAGWAVTVYDEPASFFKEAPLDLQHWLFMKLGSTHSPVRARSEPEDPAMEQSAFMERDAGSGLVTRLHEWPALLVSSTSWTEFEQLTLDGHNLPSLVCVITGKGPLREYYNRLIHQKHFQHIQVCTPWLEGRGLPPLLGSGDLGVCLDTSSRGLELPVKVVDMFRCCLPACAVNFKCLHELVKHEENGLVFEDSEEMAAQLQ
;
A
#
# COMPACT_ATOMS: atom_id res chain seq x y z
N THR A 1 15.51 -41.11 29.95
CA THR A 1 14.68 -40.70 28.81
C THR A 1 13.57 -39.81 29.33
N GLY A 2 13.41 -38.62 28.75
CA GLY A 2 12.37 -37.68 29.16
C GLY A 2 12.75 -36.23 28.90
N ALA A 3 13.07 -35.90 27.64
CA ALA A 3 13.16 -34.50 27.22
C ALA A 3 11.72 -33.97 27.10
N THR A 4 11.32 -33.09 28.01
CA THR A 4 10.07 -32.33 27.91
C THR A 4 10.24 -31.29 26.80
N ALA A 5 9.58 -31.52 25.67
CA ALA A 5 9.45 -30.54 24.60
C ALA A 5 8.62 -29.36 25.11
N GLY A 6 9.26 -28.20 25.28
CA GLY A 6 8.56 -26.94 25.48
C GLY A 6 7.95 -26.52 24.16
N TRP A 7 6.62 -26.46 24.10
CA TRP A 7 5.92 -25.78 23.02
C TRP A 7 6.15 -24.28 23.20
N ALA A 8 6.78 -23.64 22.23
CA ALA A 8 6.79 -22.18 22.17
C ALA A 8 5.44 -21.77 21.56
N VAL A 9 4.57 -21.14 22.35
CA VAL A 9 3.42 -20.41 21.82
C VAL A 9 3.97 -19.11 21.24
N THR A 10 3.89 -18.98 19.91
CA THR A 10 4.14 -17.72 19.21
C THR A 10 3.02 -16.77 19.60
N VAL A 11 3.27 -15.90 20.60
CA VAL A 11 2.38 -14.79 20.92
C VAL A 11 2.64 -13.73 19.87
N TYR A 12 1.75 -13.62 18.89
CA TYR A 12 1.77 -12.51 17.95
C TYR A 12 1.44 -11.22 18.72
N ASP A 13 2.29 -10.20 18.60
CA ASP A 13 1.94 -8.85 19.04
C ASP A 13 0.70 -8.42 18.25
N GLU A 14 -0.41 -8.19 18.95
CA GLU A 14 -1.62 -7.68 18.34
C GLU A 14 -1.30 -6.29 17.76
N PRO A 15 -1.50 -6.06 16.44
CA PRO A 15 -1.35 -4.72 15.89
C PRO A 15 -2.26 -3.79 16.66
N ALA A 16 -1.72 -2.65 17.08
CA ALA A 16 -2.46 -1.79 17.95
C ALA A 16 -3.75 -1.27 17.27
N SER A 17 -4.81 -1.12 18.06
CA SER A 17 -6.22 -0.96 17.65
C SER A 17 -6.56 0.19 16.70
N PHE A 18 -5.58 0.98 16.30
CA PHE A 18 -5.69 2.07 15.35
C PHE A 18 -5.50 1.64 13.88
N PHE A 19 -5.08 0.40 13.59
CA PHE A 19 -5.17 -0.18 12.24
C PHE A 19 -6.59 -0.67 11.98
N LYS A 20 -7.30 0.06 11.13
CA LYS A 20 -8.69 -0.21 10.71
C LYS A 20 -8.96 0.47 9.38
N GLU A 21 -10.05 0.10 8.73
CA GLU A 21 -10.55 0.81 7.55
C GLU A 21 -10.73 2.30 7.87
N ALA A 22 -10.26 3.17 6.97
CA ALA A 22 -10.29 4.61 7.19
C ALA A 22 -11.66 5.16 6.80
N PRO A 23 -12.32 5.98 7.64
CA PRO A 23 -13.55 6.68 7.25
C PRO A 23 -13.31 7.60 6.05
N LEU A 24 -14.29 7.77 5.16
CA LEU A 24 -14.15 8.56 3.93
C LEU A 24 -13.62 9.98 4.16
N ASP A 25 -14.07 10.66 5.21
CA ASP A 25 -13.57 11.99 5.57
C ASP A 25 -12.06 11.99 5.87
N LEU A 26 -11.57 10.92 6.53
CA LEU A 26 -10.16 10.76 6.85
C LEU A 26 -9.34 10.40 5.60
N GLN A 27 -9.89 9.56 4.71
CA GLN A 27 -9.28 9.25 3.42
C GLN A 27 -9.13 10.54 2.59
N HIS A 28 -10.21 11.33 2.46
CA HIS A 28 -10.22 12.58 1.71
C HIS A 28 -9.23 13.60 2.29
N TRP A 29 -9.25 13.81 3.60
CA TRP A 29 -8.26 14.69 4.27
C TRP A 29 -6.82 14.25 4.00
N LEU A 30 -6.54 12.94 4.08
CA LEU A 30 -5.21 12.38 3.81
C LEU A 30 -4.80 12.68 2.37
N PHE A 31 -5.68 12.45 1.40
CA PHE A 31 -5.38 12.67 -0.01
C PHE A 31 -5.22 14.16 -0.35
N MET A 32 -6.00 15.05 0.26
CA MET A 32 -5.79 16.50 0.13
C MET A 32 -4.42 16.91 0.68
N LYS A 33 -4.05 16.40 1.86
CA LYS A 33 -2.74 16.65 2.46
C LYS A 33 -1.60 16.14 1.57
N LEU A 34 -1.69 14.90 1.08
CA LEU A 34 -0.66 14.31 0.21
C LEU A 34 -0.60 15.01 -1.15
N GLY A 35 -1.74 15.35 -1.75
CA GLY A 35 -1.85 16.02 -3.05
C GLY A 35 -1.25 17.42 -3.08
N SER A 36 -1.14 18.10 -1.93
CA SER A 36 -0.44 19.40 -1.83
C SER A 36 1.07 19.30 -2.16
N THR A 37 1.66 18.12 -2.02
CA THR A 37 3.11 17.88 -2.17
C THR A 37 3.43 16.81 -3.20
N HIS A 38 2.49 15.92 -3.52
CA HIS A 38 2.69 14.79 -4.40
C HIS A 38 1.67 14.82 -5.53
N SER A 39 2.13 15.20 -6.73
CA SER A 39 1.31 15.30 -7.94
C SER A 39 0.45 14.06 -8.25
N PRO A 40 0.89 12.81 -8.03
CA PRO A 40 0.06 11.62 -8.28
C PRO A 40 -1.23 11.52 -7.45
N VAL A 41 -1.30 12.20 -6.30
CA VAL A 41 -2.46 12.16 -5.39
C VAL A 41 -3.32 13.43 -5.53
N ARG A 42 -2.84 14.42 -6.28
CA ARG A 42 -3.55 15.68 -6.54
C ARG A 42 -4.67 15.48 -7.56
N ALA A 43 -5.73 16.29 -7.49
CA ALA A 43 -6.73 16.35 -8.54
C ALA A 43 -6.09 16.54 -9.92
N ARG A 44 -6.62 15.81 -10.92
CA ARG A 44 -6.14 15.83 -12.31
C ARG A 44 -6.56 17.10 -13.05
N SER A 45 -7.69 17.68 -12.65
CA SER A 45 -8.27 18.91 -13.18
C SER A 45 -8.82 19.75 -12.03
N GLU A 46 -8.98 21.05 -12.26
CA GLU A 46 -9.76 21.85 -11.32
C GLU A 46 -11.23 21.42 -11.38
N PRO A 47 -11.91 21.40 -10.24
CA PRO A 47 -13.31 21.04 -10.19
C PRO A 47 -14.14 22.05 -11.00
N GLU A 48 -15.15 21.56 -11.70
CA GLU A 48 -16.08 22.40 -12.48
C GLU A 48 -16.90 23.31 -11.56
N ASP A 49 -17.19 22.84 -10.34
CA ASP A 49 -17.86 23.60 -9.29
C ASP A 49 -16.84 24.14 -8.27
N PRO A 50 -16.73 25.46 -8.07
CA PRO A 50 -15.84 26.05 -7.06
C PRO A 50 -16.23 25.70 -5.62
N ALA A 51 -17.42 25.14 -5.38
CA ALA A 51 -17.82 24.57 -4.10
C ALA A 51 -17.34 23.13 -3.89
N MET A 52 -16.63 22.52 -4.85
CA MET A 52 -16.11 21.17 -4.73
C MET A 52 -14.63 21.16 -4.35
N GLU A 53 -14.25 20.34 -3.38
CA GLU A 53 -12.85 20.01 -3.10
C GLU A 53 -12.53 18.62 -3.64
N GLN A 54 -11.38 18.48 -4.31
CA GLN A 54 -11.06 17.24 -5.02
C GLN A 54 -9.58 16.83 -4.86
N SER A 55 -9.37 15.52 -4.76
CA SER A 55 -8.09 14.82 -4.85
C SER A 55 -8.09 13.84 -6.03
N ALA A 56 -7.01 13.07 -6.23
CA ALA A 56 -6.98 12.04 -7.27
C ALA A 56 -7.97 10.88 -7.05
N PHE A 57 -8.56 10.72 -5.86
CA PHE A 57 -9.40 9.56 -5.53
C PHE A 57 -10.79 9.93 -5.02
N MET A 58 -10.93 11.15 -4.49
CA MET A 58 -12.11 11.56 -3.73
C MET A 58 -12.46 13.01 -3.97
N GLU A 59 -13.75 13.29 -3.83
CA GLU A 59 -14.32 14.63 -3.87
C GLU A 59 -15.19 14.89 -2.63
N ARG A 60 -15.34 16.16 -2.29
CA ARG A 60 -16.16 16.65 -1.19
C ARG A 60 -16.95 17.85 -1.66
N ASP A 61 -18.27 17.77 -1.51
CA ASP A 61 -19.17 18.89 -1.76
C ASP A 61 -19.19 19.82 -0.53
N ALA A 62 -18.84 21.10 -0.70
CA ALA A 62 -18.80 22.05 0.40
C ALA A 62 -20.21 22.43 0.92
N GLY A 63 -21.26 22.27 0.10
CA GLY A 63 -22.62 22.57 0.50
C GLY A 63 -23.21 21.55 1.48
N SER A 64 -23.11 20.27 1.14
CA SER A 64 -23.62 19.13 1.92
C SER A 64 -22.59 18.52 2.87
N GLY A 65 -21.31 18.73 2.62
CA GLY A 65 -20.20 18.07 3.33
C GLY A 65 -20.01 16.60 2.96
N LEU A 66 -20.76 16.09 1.96
CA LEU A 66 -20.69 14.70 1.53
C LEU A 66 -19.36 14.41 0.84
N VAL A 67 -18.70 13.32 1.26
CA VAL A 67 -17.47 12.82 0.64
C VAL A 67 -17.79 11.57 -0.17
N THR A 68 -17.39 11.56 -1.44
CA THR A 68 -17.58 10.45 -2.37
C THR A 68 -16.25 10.01 -2.96
N ARG A 69 -16.12 8.69 -3.18
CA ARG A 69 -15.07 8.15 -4.04
C ARG A 69 -15.42 8.49 -5.47
N LEU A 70 -14.42 8.93 -6.22
CA LEU A 70 -14.64 9.23 -7.61
C LEU A 70 -14.62 7.93 -8.45
N HIS A 71 -15.45 7.81 -9.49
CA HIS A 71 -15.74 6.54 -10.18
C HIS A 71 -14.73 6.10 -11.28
N GLU A 72 -14.03 7.00 -11.95
CA GLU A 72 -13.09 6.70 -13.07
C GLU A 72 -11.58 6.83 -12.73
N TRP A 73 -11.18 6.47 -11.49
CA TRP A 73 -9.90 6.92 -10.93
C TRP A 73 -8.91 5.78 -10.77
N PRO A 74 -7.60 6.10 -10.73
CA PRO A 74 -6.59 5.08 -10.58
C PRO A 74 -6.76 4.33 -9.27
N ALA A 75 -6.53 3.02 -9.27
CA ALA A 75 -6.50 2.26 -8.03
C ALA A 75 -5.25 2.64 -7.22
N LEU A 76 -5.40 2.67 -5.90
CA LEU A 76 -4.37 3.03 -4.95
C LEU A 76 -3.63 1.78 -4.45
N LEU A 77 -2.40 1.62 -4.93
CA LEU A 77 -1.48 0.60 -4.43
C LEU A 77 -0.62 1.20 -3.33
N VAL A 78 -0.56 0.55 -2.16
CA VAL A 78 0.24 1.00 -1.03
C VAL A 78 1.32 -0.02 -0.71
N SER A 79 2.58 0.43 -0.65
CA SER A 79 3.67 -0.38 -0.12
C SER A 79 4.38 0.35 1.01
N SER A 80 4.58 -0.35 2.13
CA SER A 80 5.47 0.07 3.19
C SER A 80 6.74 -0.75 3.08
N THR A 81 7.90 -0.13 2.84
CA THR A 81 9.16 -0.83 2.56
C THR A 81 10.34 -0.22 3.33
N SER A 82 11.29 -1.06 3.69
CA SER A 82 12.63 -0.68 4.15
C SER A 82 13.55 -0.24 3.01
N TRP A 83 13.05 -0.26 1.76
CA TRP A 83 13.78 -0.01 0.52
C TRP A 83 14.88 -1.02 0.19
N THR A 84 15.11 -2.06 1.00
CA THR A 84 16.18 -3.04 0.70
C THR A 84 15.75 -4.08 -0.33
N GLU A 85 14.46 -4.36 -0.45
CA GLU A 85 13.89 -5.42 -1.30
C GLU A 85 13.06 -4.84 -2.45
N PHE A 86 13.23 -3.54 -2.72
CA PHE A 86 12.40 -2.82 -3.69
C PHE A 86 12.63 -3.24 -5.14
N GLU A 87 13.73 -3.93 -5.45
CA GLU A 87 14.00 -4.50 -6.78
C GLU A 87 12.88 -5.40 -7.31
N GLN A 88 12.17 -6.09 -6.41
CA GLN A 88 11.03 -6.95 -6.75
C GLN A 88 9.82 -6.15 -7.27
N LEU A 89 9.76 -4.83 -7.03
CA LEU A 89 8.70 -3.97 -7.55
C LEU A 89 9.03 -3.45 -8.96
N THR A 90 9.25 -4.36 -9.91
CA THR A 90 9.48 -4.01 -11.32
C THR A 90 8.19 -4.13 -12.13
N LEU A 91 7.37 -3.08 -12.14
CA LEU A 91 6.13 -3.05 -12.92
C LEU A 91 6.41 -2.60 -14.37
N ASP A 92 6.58 -3.54 -15.30
CA ASP A 92 6.72 -3.20 -16.71
C ASP A 92 5.31 -3.02 -17.34
N GLY A 93 4.83 -1.77 -17.25
CA GLY A 93 3.42 -1.38 -17.37
C GLY A 93 2.81 -1.32 -18.77
N HIS A 94 2.88 -2.42 -19.54
CA HIS A 94 2.24 -2.48 -20.86
C HIS A 94 0.75 -2.87 -20.86
N ASN A 95 0.21 -3.42 -19.76
CA ASN A 95 -1.20 -3.82 -19.64
C ASN A 95 -1.82 -3.55 -18.26
N LEU A 96 -1.23 -2.66 -17.47
CA LEU A 96 -1.73 -2.37 -16.12
C LEU A 96 -2.86 -1.33 -16.15
N PRO A 97 -3.85 -1.42 -15.25
CA PRO A 97 -4.83 -0.37 -15.07
C PRO A 97 -4.15 0.94 -14.64
N SER A 98 -4.90 2.05 -14.64
CA SER A 98 -4.38 3.29 -14.07
C SER A 98 -4.12 3.07 -12.58
N LEU A 99 -2.87 3.22 -12.14
CA LEU A 99 -2.45 2.97 -10.76
C LEU A 99 -1.72 4.19 -10.19
N VAL A 100 -1.98 4.47 -8.93
CA VAL A 100 -1.14 5.35 -8.12
C VAL A 100 -0.50 4.49 -7.03
N CYS A 101 0.82 4.35 -7.10
CA CYS A 101 1.61 3.62 -6.13
C CYS A 101 2.17 4.59 -5.08
N VAL A 102 1.73 4.43 -3.84
CA VAL A 102 2.27 5.16 -2.69
C VAL A 102 3.26 4.24 -1.97
N ILE A 103 4.55 4.59 -2.03
CA ILE A 103 5.61 3.84 -1.37
C ILE A 103 6.14 4.64 -0.19
N THR A 104 5.99 4.10 1.01
CA THR A 104 6.41 4.76 2.25
C THR A 104 7.41 3.91 3.01
N GLY A 105 8.14 4.54 3.94
CA GLY A 105 9.10 3.89 4.81
C GLY A 105 10.49 4.51 4.73
N LYS A 106 11.36 4.08 5.66
CA LYS A 106 12.73 4.57 5.79
C LYS A 106 13.70 3.48 5.37
N GLY A 107 14.68 3.84 4.56
CA GLY A 107 15.65 2.89 4.05
C GLY A 107 16.88 3.56 3.46
N PRO A 108 18.05 2.90 3.52
CA PRO A 108 19.29 3.45 2.96
C PRO A 108 19.27 3.54 1.43
N LEU A 109 18.40 2.77 0.75
CA LEU A 109 18.31 2.75 -0.71
C LEU A 109 17.17 3.61 -1.26
N ARG A 110 16.50 4.42 -0.43
CA ARG A 110 15.37 5.25 -0.87
C ARG A 110 15.73 6.18 -2.02
N GLU A 111 16.81 6.94 -1.89
CA GLU A 111 17.25 7.87 -2.92
C GLU A 111 17.70 7.15 -4.21
N TYR A 112 18.24 5.94 -4.07
CA TYR A 112 18.62 5.11 -5.21
C TYR A 112 17.38 4.70 -6.03
N TYR A 113 16.38 4.09 -5.39
CA TYR A 113 15.16 3.66 -6.09
C TYR A 113 14.31 4.83 -6.57
N ASN A 114 14.28 5.94 -5.83
CA ASN A 114 13.63 7.16 -6.32
C ASN A 114 14.20 7.60 -7.67
N ARG A 115 15.52 7.57 -7.86
CA ARG A 115 16.12 7.90 -9.16
C ARG A 115 15.72 6.91 -10.25
N LEU A 116 15.70 5.61 -9.95
CA LEU A 116 15.26 4.59 -10.91
C LEU A 116 13.79 4.77 -11.32
N ILE A 117 12.91 5.00 -10.36
CA ILE A 117 11.49 5.26 -10.60
C ILE A 117 11.31 6.50 -11.49
N HIS A 118 12.06 7.58 -11.25
CA HIS A 118 12.01 8.79 -12.08
C HIS A 118 12.55 8.58 -13.49
N GLN A 119 13.47 7.63 -13.69
CA GLN A 119 14.00 7.27 -15.01
C GLN A 119 13.04 6.36 -15.78
N LYS A 120 12.15 5.64 -15.09
CA LYS A 120 11.12 4.82 -15.74
C LYS A 120 9.98 5.71 -16.22
N HIS A 121 9.62 5.55 -17.49
CA HIS A 121 8.44 6.16 -18.09
C HIS A 121 7.27 5.18 -18.08
N PHE A 122 6.53 5.13 -16.98
CA PHE A 122 5.31 4.34 -16.90
C PHE A 122 4.17 5.05 -17.64
N GLN A 123 3.36 4.28 -18.39
CA GLN A 123 2.19 4.83 -19.09
C GLN A 123 0.97 4.93 -18.19
N HIS A 124 0.71 3.89 -17.37
CA HIS A 124 -0.49 3.79 -16.55
C HIS A 124 -0.23 3.93 -15.05
N ILE A 125 1.04 3.95 -14.63
CA ILE A 125 1.43 3.99 -13.21
C ILE A 125 2.01 5.35 -12.87
N GLN A 126 1.56 5.92 -11.77
CA GLN A 126 2.21 7.06 -11.13
C GLN A 126 2.71 6.66 -9.76
N VAL A 127 3.95 7.03 -9.44
CA VAL A 127 4.57 6.63 -8.17
C VAL A 127 4.85 7.87 -7.35
N CYS A 128 4.49 7.85 -6.06
CA CYS A 128 4.93 8.86 -5.11
C CYS A 128 5.43 8.22 -3.83
N THR A 129 6.35 8.91 -3.16
CA THR A 129 7.09 8.33 -2.03
C THR A 129 7.02 9.21 -0.79
N PRO A 130 5.81 9.44 -0.23
CA PRO A 130 5.61 10.42 0.83
C PRO A 130 6.28 9.96 2.13
N TRP A 131 6.78 10.93 2.88
CA TRP A 131 7.10 10.69 4.29
C TRP A 131 5.84 10.86 5.12
N LEU A 132 5.44 9.82 5.84
CA LEU A 132 4.28 9.85 6.72
C LEU A 132 4.74 10.16 8.14
N GLU A 133 4.28 11.29 8.68
CA GLU A 133 4.59 11.69 10.05
C GLU A 133 3.69 10.94 11.06
N GLY A 134 4.28 10.49 12.17
CA GLY A 134 3.55 9.89 13.30
C GLY A 134 2.68 8.70 12.89
N ARG A 135 1.36 8.84 13.03
CA ARG A 135 0.35 7.80 12.76
C ARG A 135 -0.25 7.91 11.35
N GLY A 136 0.52 8.35 10.36
CA GLY A 136 0.04 8.50 8.99
C GLY A 136 -0.09 7.19 8.20
N LEU A 137 0.54 6.11 8.63
CA LEU A 137 0.48 4.81 7.95
C LEU A 137 -0.90 4.11 8.05
N PRO A 138 -1.53 3.97 9.23
CA PRO A 138 -2.85 3.36 9.34
C PRO A 138 -3.93 3.96 8.42
N PRO A 139 -4.12 5.31 8.35
CA PRO A 139 -5.12 5.86 7.43
C PRO A 139 -4.76 5.62 5.97
N LEU A 140 -3.47 5.60 5.60
CA LEU A 140 -3.07 5.27 4.24
C LEU A 140 -3.42 3.82 3.89
N LEU A 141 -3.10 2.85 4.76
CA LEU A 141 -3.47 1.45 4.55
C LEU A 141 -4.99 1.28 4.47
N GLY A 142 -5.74 1.92 5.37
CA GLY A 142 -7.20 1.89 5.37
C GLY A 142 -7.87 2.66 4.22
N SER A 143 -7.10 3.32 3.35
CA SER A 143 -7.59 4.01 2.15
C SER A 143 -7.19 3.32 0.85
N GLY A 144 -6.29 2.33 0.90
CA GLY A 144 -5.77 1.66 -0.29
C GLY A 144 -6.75 0.66 -0.91
N ASP A 145 -6.49 0.30 -2.16
CA ASP A 145 -7.19 -0.77 -2.86
C ASP A 145 -6.39 -2.08 -2.84
N LEU A 146 -5.05 -1.99 -2.80
CA LEU A 146 -4.16 -3.15 -2.62
C LEU A 146 -2.89 -2.79 -1.83
N GLY A 147 -2.53 -3.63 -0.87
CA GLY A 147 -1.27 -3.55 -0.13
C GLY A 147 -0.21 -4.48 -0.74
N VAL A 148 0.99 -3.97 -1.02
CA VAL A 148 2.12 -4.79 -1.50
C VAL A 148 3.19 -4.92 -0.43
N CYS A 149 3.49 -6.17 -0.04
CA CYS A 149 4.52 -6.51 0.92
C CYS A 149 5.72 -7.19 0.23
N LEU A 150 6.86 -6.51 0.22
CA LEU A 150 8.13 -7.01 -0.33
C LEU A 150 9.06 -7.55 0.77
N ASP A 151 8.63 -7.48 2.02
CA ASP A 151 9.45 -7.87 3.15
C ASP A 151 9.57 -9.39 3.22
N THR A 152 10.74 -9.91 2.90
CA THR A 152 11.10 -11.28 3.24
C THR A 152 11.69 -11.24 4.64
N SER A 153 11.05 -11.90 5.62
CA SER A 153 11.62 -11.84 6.98
C SER A 153 13.06 -12.36 6.95
N SER A 154 13.99 -11.68 7.65
CA SER A 154 15.44 -11.90 7.51
C SER A 154 15.93 -13.35 7.72
N ARG A 155 15.06 -14.24 8.24
CA ARG A 155 15.28 -15.67 8.39
C ARG A 155 14.17 -16.54 7.79
N GLY A 156 13.13 -15.93 7.22
CA GLY A 156 11.93 -16.59 6.72
C GLY A 156 11.12 -17.27 7.82
N LEU A 157 11.30 -16.87 9.10
CA LEU A 157 10.72 -17.52 10.29
C LEU A 157 9.67 -16.66 10.99
N GLU A 158 9.59 -15.38 10.66
CA GLU A 158 8.64 -14.45 11.28
C GLU A 158 7.57 -14.08 10.26
N LEU A 159 6.33 -13.97 10.73
CA LEU A 159 5.22 -13.48 9.92
C LEU A 159 5.44 -12.00 9.59
N PRO A 160 5.07 -11.56 8.39
CA PRO A 160 5.27 -10.18 7.98
C PRO A 160 4.24 -9.29 8.69
N VAL A 161 4.68 -8.57 9.72
CA VAL A 161 3.82 -7.65 10.52
C VAL A 161 3.06 -6.67 9.63
N LYS A 162 3.66 -6.24 8.52
CA LYS A 162 3.03 -5.35 7.54
C LYS A 162 1.77 -5.94 6.91
N VAL A 163 1.75 -7.23 6.61
CA VAL A 163 0.56 -7.89 6.07
C VAL A 163 -0.54 -7.98 7.13
N VAL A 164 -0.17 -8.19 8.39
CA VAL A 164 -1.13 -8.17 9.50
C VAL A 164 -1.77 -6.78 9.61
N ASP A 165 -0.99 -5.71 9.53
CA ASP A 165 -1.49 -4.33 9.51
C ASP A 165 -2.44 -4.07 8.33
N MET A 166 -2.10 -4.56 7.13
CA MET A 166 -2.96 -4.46 5.93
C MET A 166 -4.32 -5.14 6.18
N PHE A 167 -4.32 -6.39 6.66
CA PHE A 167 -5.55 -7.13 6.95
C PHE A 167 -6.40 -6.46 8.02
N ARG A 168 -5.79 -5.87 9.06
CA ARG A 168 -6.54 -5.10 10.07
C ARG A 168 -7.19 -3.85 9.48
N CYS A 169 -6.58 -3.25 8.47
CA CYS A 169 -7.13 -2.12 7.73
C CYS A 169 -8.17 -2.51 6.65
N CYS A 170 -8.54 -3.79 6.55
CA CYS A 170 -9.39 -4.32 5.47
C CYS A 170 -8.78 -4.13 4.08
N LEU A 171 -7.46 -3.97 3.99
CA LEU A 171 -6.70 -3.84 2.75
C LEU A 171 -6.27 -5.25 2.30
N PRO A 172 -6.66 -5.72 1.09
CA PRO A 172 -6.14 -6.95 0.55
C PRO A 172 -4.62 -6.84 0.37
N ALA A 173 -3.90 -7.96 0.59
CA ALA A 173 -2.45 -7.99 0.53
C ALA A 173 -1.96 -8.85 -0.64
N CYS A 174 -0.95 -8.37 -1.35
CA CYS A 174 -0.15 -9.09 -2.34
C CYS A 174 1.29 -9.13 -1.80
N ALA A 175 1.81 -10.32 -1.49
CA ALA A 175 3.06 -10.48 -0.75
C ALA A 175 4.06 -11.39 -1.45
N VAL A 176 5.34 -11.02 -1.41
CA VAL A 176 6.41 -11.87 -1.97
C VAL A 176 6.52 -13.18 -1.20
N ASN A 177 6.61 -14.30 -1.93
CA ASN A 177 6.68 -15.63 -1.37
C ASN A 177 7.92 -15.83 -0.50
N PHE A 178 7.74 -16.32 0.72
CA PHE A 178 8.82 -16.79 1.57
C PHE A 178 8.33 -17.90 2.50
N LYS A 179 9.28 -18.63 3.11
CA LYS A 179 9.04 -19.91 3.79
C LYS A 179 7.82 -19.96 4.73
N CYS A 180 7.60 -18.95 5.56
CA CYS A 180 6.50 -18.91 6.53
C CYS A 180 5.29 -18.07 6.09
N LEU A 181 5.29 -17.50 4.88
CA LEU A 181 4.19 -16.63 4.43
C LEU A 181 2.86 -17.37 4.40
N HIS A 182 2.86 -18.64 4.00
CA HIS A 182 1.67 -19.50 3.89
C HIS A 182 0.87 -19.67 5.20
N GLU A 183 1.50 -19.41 6.35
CA GLU A 183 0.84 -19.41 7.65
C GLU A 183 -0.09 -18.19 7.83
N LEU A 184 0.16 -17.10 7.10
CA LEU A 184 -0.61 -15.85 7.16
C LEU A 184 -1.39 -15.56 5.87
N VAL A 185 -0.74 -15.67 4.71
CA VAL A 185 -1.33 -15.41 3.39
C VAL A 185 -1.43 -16.70 2.62
N LYS A 186 -2.64 -17.04 2.24
CA LYS A 186 -2.99 -18.14 1.35
C LYS A 186 -3.45 -17.54 0.04
N HIS A 187 -2.69 -17.83 -1.01
CA HIS A 187 -2.93 -17.36 -2.36
C HIS A 187 -4.39 -17.63 -2.77
N GLU A 188 -5.07 -16.61 -3.31
CA GLU A 188 -6.48 -16.62 -3.74
C GLU A 188 -7.53 -16.89 -2.63
N GLU A 189 -7.13 -17.12 -1.38
CA GLU A 189 -8.07 -17.28 -0.26
C GLU A 189 -8.23 -15.99 0.55
N ASN A 190 -7.13 -15.40 0.98
CA ASN A 190 -7.14 -14.19 1.82
C ASN A 190 -6.14 -13.10 1.37
N GLY A 191 -5.42 -13.37 0.28
CA GLY A 191 -4.48 -12.45 -0.33
C GLY A 191 -3.84 -13.09 -1.56
N LEU A 192 -2.89 -12.39 -2.14
CA LEU A 192 -2.12 -12.85 -3.28
C LEU A 192 -0.68 -13.05 -2.87
N VAL A 193 -0.03 -13.99 -3.52
CA VAL A 193 1.37 -14.36 -3.28
C VAL A 193 2.07 -14.38 -4.62
N PHE A 194 3.27 -13.82 -4.72
CA PHE A 194 4.07 -13.82 -5.94
C PHE A 194 5.53 -14.17 -5.66
N GLU A 195 6.22 -14.76 -6.61
CA GLU A 195 7.66 -15.08 -6.50
C GLU A 195 8.54 -14.00 -7.12
N ASP A 196 8.06 -13.34 -8.17
CA ASP A 196 8.81 -12.34 -8.93
C ASP A 196 7.93 -11.19 -9.43
N SER A 197 8.58 -10.23 -10.11
CA SER A 197 7.93 -9.04 -10.63
C SER A 197 6.98 -9.30 -11.80
N GLU A 198 7.19 -10.37 -12.56
CA GLU A 198 6.30 -10.77 -13.66
C GLU A 198 4.98 -11.30 -13.09
N GLU A 199 5.06 -12.18 -12.08
CA GLU A 199 3.88 -12.71 -11.40
C GLU A 199 3.12 -11.62 -10.67
N MET A 200 3.82 -10.71 -9.98
CA MET A 200 3.19 -9.54 -9.36
C MET A 200 2.47 -8.68 -10.40
N ALA A 201 3.09 -8.41 -11.56
CA ALA A 201 2.47 -7.61 -12.61
C ALA A 201 1.25 -8.31 -13.22
N ALA A 202 1.26 -9.64 -13.37
CA ALA A 202 0.12 -10.41 -13.84
C ALA A 202 -1.08 -10.33 -12.89
N GLN A 203 -0.83 -10.31 -11.58
CA GLN A 203 -1.86 -10.21 -10.54
C GLN A 203 -2.53 -8.83 -10.46
N LEU A 204 -1.94 -7.80 -11.11
CA LEU A 204 -2.46 -6.44 -11.15
C LEU A 204 -3.29 -6.13 -12.42
N GLN A 205 -3.46 -7.11 -13.31
CA GLN A 205 -4.24 -7.00 -14.56
C GLN A 205 -5.71 -7.38 -14.32
#